data_AF-A0A534LYA4-F1
#
_entry.id   AF-A0A534LYA4-F1
#
_cell.length_a   1.000
_cell.length_b   1.000
_cell.length_c   1.000
_cell.angle_alpha   90.00
_cell.angle_beta   90.00
_cell.angle_gamma   90.00
#
_symmetry.space_group_name_H-M   'P 1'
#
loop_
_entity.id
_entity.type
_entity.pdbx_description
1 polymer ?
#
loop_
_entity_poly.entity_id
_entity_poly.type
_entity_poly.pdbx_seq_one_letter_code
_entity_poly.pdbx_strand_id
1 'polypeptide(L)'
;MWRTRISMTELAFLVCGLLIIFVGWTADFLGVFEFASAPGGHGSGTTFPLRLFMTMFGVSFATIGVGFENFPQILQEGDRAKRYIVAFLFLADGSLHLYAFNDHLGDLFPATFFAVFSVLQLAAAFIIPYTRFRLDLAWLGITAFLILAYIVTRTMAVWPIGVVEEVEPLGVVSKLVEVLTILVLVSLMRSERTASRPAVEASAVPNR
;
A
#
# COMPACT_ATOMS: atom_id res chain seq x y z
N MET A 1 -4.27 12.99 -26.39
CA MET A 1 -4.09 11.59 -26.82
C MET A 1 -3.28 10.87 -25.76
N TRP A 2 -3.78 9.76 -25.21
CA TRP A 2 -3.01 8.92 -24.30
C TRP A 2 -1.94 8.16 -25.08
N ARG A 3 -0.69 8.17 -24.62
CA ARG A 3 0.33 7.27 -25.14
C ARG A 3 0.12 5.85 -24.62
N THR A 4 -0.09 4.89 -25.53
CA THR A 4 -0.30 3.48 -25.19
C THR A 4 1.00 2.71 -24.91
N ARG A 5 2.17 3.34 -25.03
CA ARG A 5 3.48 2.71 -24.77
C ARG A 5 4.21 3.43 -23.64
N ILE A 6 4.62 2.66 -22.65
CA ILE A 6 5.53 3.06 -21.57
C ILE A 6 6.87 3.47 -22.20
N SER A 7 7.40 4.63 -21.82
CA SER A 7 8.72 5.05 -22.28
C SER A 7 9.84 4.25 -21.59
N MET A 8 11.03 4.16 -22.21
CA MET A 8 12.17 3.49 -21.56
C MET A 8 12.54 4.15 -20.23
N THR A 9 12.33 5.45 -20.11
CA THR A 9 12.51 6.21 -18.87
C THR A 9 11.51 5.79 -17.81
N GLU A 10 10.22 5.73 -18.15
CA GLU A 10 9.16 5.27 -17.26
C GLU A 10 9.43 3.83 -16.78
N LEU A 11 9.79 2.93 -17.70
CA LEU A 11 10.17 1.57 -17.36
C LEU A 11 11.38 1.51 -16.42
N ALA A 12 12.42 2.31 -16.68
CA ALA A 12 13.60 2.36 -15.84
C ALA A 12 13.27 2.83 -14.41
N PHE A 13 12.49 3.89 -14.26
CA PHE A 13 12.04 4.36 -12.95
C PHE A 13 11.18 3.32 -12.22
N LEU A 14 10.30 2.64 -12.94
CA LEU A 14 9.47 1.58 -12.36
C LEU A 14 10.31 0.44 -11.82
N VAL A 15 11.23 -0.07 -12.65
CA VAL A 15 12.14 -1.18 -12.29
C VAL A 15 13.05 -0.76 -11.15
N CYS A 16 13.64 0.44 -11.20
CA CYS A 16 14.47 0.96 -10.12
C CYS A 16 13.69 1.09 -8.80
N GLY A 17 12.45 1.59 -8.84
CA GLY A 17 11.61 1.69 -7.64
C GLY A 17 11.35 0.33 -6.98
N LEU A 18 11.00 -0.67 -7.79
CA LEU A 18 10.82 -2.05 -7.33
C LEU A 18 12.12 -2.67 -6.80
N LEU A 19 13.23 -2.43 -7.47
CA LEU A 19 14.55 -2.89 -7.02
C LEU A 19 14.95 -2.25 -5.68
N ILE A 20 14.66 -0.95 -5.48
CA ILE A 20 14.93 -0.28 -4.19
C ILE A 20 14.14 -0.93 -3.06
N ILE A 21 12.85 -1.23 -3.27
CA ILE A 21 12.02 -1.93 -2.28
C ILE A 21 12.63 -3.31 -1.98
N PHE A 22 12.94 -4.08 -3.03
CA PHE A 22 13.44 -5.44 -2.89
C PHE A 22 14.83 -5.51 -2.23
N VAL A 23 15.74 -4.62 -2.63
CA VAL A 23 17.09 -4.52 -2.05
C VAL A 23 17.01 -4.06 -0.59
N GLY A 24 16.17 -3.06 -0.28
CA GLY A 24 15.95 -2.60 1.08
C GLY A 24 15.44 -3.72 1.98
N TRP A 25 14.41 -4.45 1.52
CA TRP A 25 13.88 -5.61 2.24
C TRP A 25 14.90 -6.75 2.40
N THR A 26 15.65 -7.07 1.34
CA THR A 26 16.67 -8.14 1.37
C THR A 26 17.80 -7.79 2.32
N ALA A 27 18.26 -6.53 2.32
CA ALA A 27 19.29 -6.06 3.24
C ALA A 27 18.83 -6.16 4.70
N ASP A 28 17.57 -5.78 4.97
CA ASP A 28 16.96 -5.91 6.29
C ASP A 28 16.85 -7.38 6.71
N PHE A 29 16.41 -8.26 5.80
CA PHE A 29 16.29 -9.70 6.03
C PHE A 29 17.65 -10.33 6.36
N LEU A 30 18.69 -10.03 5.58
CA LEU A 30 20.05 -10.51 5.85
C LEU A 30 20.58 -9.98 7.17
N GLY A 31 20.27 -8.72 7.50
CA GLY A 31 20.61 -8.10 8.78
C GLY A 31 20.11 -8.90 9.99
N VAL A 32 18.90 -9.47 9.92
CA VAL A 32 18.34 -10.33 10.99
C VAL A 32 19.28 -11.50 11.33
N PHE A 33 19.87 -12.14 10.32
CA PHE A 33 20.80 -13.26 10.52
C PHE A 33 22.19 -12.81 10.98
N GLU A 34 22.66 -11.65 10.49
CA GLU A 34 23.93 -11.07 10.95
C GLU A 34 23.89 -10.72 12.44
N PHE A 35 22.81 -10.08 12.92
CA PHE A 35 22.63 -9.78 14.35
C PHE A 35 22.55 -11.02 15.23
N ALA A 36 21.94 -12.10 14.75
CA ALA A 36 21.92 -13.39 15.46
C ALA A 36 23.32 -14.03 15.58
N SER A 37 24.23 -13.71 14.66
CA SER A 37 25.59 -14.25 14.63
C SER A 37 26.66 -13.41 15.36
N ALA A 38 26.44 -12.11 15.55
CA ALA A 38 27.38 -11.20 16.25
C ALA A 38 26.66 -9.99 16.91
N PRO A 39 26.29 -10.08 18.21
CA PRO A 39 25.46 -9.07 18.90
C PRO A 39 26.07 -7.67 19.11
N GLY A 40 27.24 -7.36 18.54
CA GLY A 40 28.01 -6.13 18.80
C GLY A 40 28.21 -5.21 17.60
N GLY A 41 27.59 -5.49 16.45
CA GLY A 41 27.72 -4.67 15.25
C GLY A 41 27.04 -3.30 15.36
N HIS A 42 27.64 -2.26 14.81
CA HIS A 42 27.19 -0.85 14.81
C HIS A 42 25.86 -0.55 14.08
N GLY A 43 24.98 -1.54 13.86
CA GLY A 43 23.80 -1.43 12.98
C GLY A 43 22.42 -1.47 13.64
N SER A 44 22.29 -1.76 14.94
CA SER A 44 20.97 -2.07 15.54
C SER A 44 20.05 -0.84 15.73
N GLY A 45 20.59 0.38 15.68
CA GLY A 45 19.84 1.62 15.94
C GLY A 45 19.24 2.32 14.70
N THR A 46 19.46 1.82 13.47
CA THR A 46 19.11 2.54 12.22
C THR A 46 18.08 1.83 11.35
N THR A 47 17.52 0.69 11.78
CA THR A 47 16.64 -0.16 10.95
C THR A 47 15.34 0.55 10.58
N PHE A 48 14.62 1.13 11.55
CA PHE A 48 13.32 1.77 11.27
C PHE A 48 13.41 2.96 10.29
N PRO A 49 14.30 3.97 10.47
CA PRO A 49 14.45 5.05 9.50
C PRO A 49 14.85 4.57 8.10
N LEU A 50 15.71 3.54 8.02
CA LEU A 50 16.14 2.96 6.75
C LEU A 50 14.98 2.29 6.02
N ARG A 51 14.15 1.50 6.72
CA ARG A 51 12.94 0.86 6.18
C ARG A 51 11.98 1.89 5.58
N LEU A 52 11.74 3.00 6.30
CA LEU A 52 10.92 4.11 5.80
C LEU A 52 11.55 4.77 4.57
N PHE A 53 12.85 5.05 4.63
CA PHE A 53 13.57 5.70 3.53
C PHE A 53 13.51 4.85 2.25
N MET A 54 13.82 3.56 2.33
CA MET A 54 13.76 2.64 1.20
C MET A 54 12.34 2.52 0.64
N THR A 55 11.33 2.44 1.50
CA THR A 55 9.93 2.44 1.08
C THR A 55 9.56 3.70 0.32
N MET A 56 9.87 4.88 0.89
CA MET A 56 9.54 6.17 0.28
C MET A 56 10.24 6.36 -1.07
N PHE A 57 11.53 6.04 -1.17
CA PHE A 57 12.28 6.15 -2.42
C PHE A 57 11.76 5.17 -3.47
N GLY A 58 11.56 3.91 -3.08
CA GLY A 58 11.06 2.88 -3.98
C GLY A 58 9.68 3.22 -4.54
N VAL A 59 8.74 3.63 -3.69
CA VAL A 59 7.41 4.08 -4.09
C VAL A 59 7.47 5.32 -4.97
N SER A 60 8.34 6.29 -4.66
CA SER A 60 8.48 7.51 -5.46
C SER A 60 8.99 7.22 -6.86
N PHE A 61 10.01 6.37 -6.99
CA PHE A 61 10.53 5.93 -8.28
C PHE A 61 9.49 5.13 -9.07
N ALA A 62 8.80 4.19 -8.43
CA ALA A 62 7.72 3.43 -9.05
C ALA A 62 6.58 4.35 -9.53
N THR A 63 6.25 5.38 -8.75
CA THR A 63 5.23 6.39 -9.09
C THR A 63 5.60 7.17 -10.34
N ILE A 64 6.87 7.62 -10.45
CA ILE A 64 7.39 8.24 -11.67
C ILE A 64 7.28 7.27 -12.84
N GLY A 65 7.65 6.01 -12.64
CA GLY A 65 7.66 5.00 -13.70
C GLY A 65 6.30 4.60 -14.25
N VAL A 66 5.21 4.86 -13.53
CA VAL A 66 3.84 4.50 -13.96
C VAL A 66 3.16 5.62 -14.74
N GLY A 67 3.59 6.87 -14.56
CA GLY A 67 2.79 8.00 -15.02
C GLY A 67 3.55 9.25 -15.39
N PHE A 68 4.89 9.25 -15.47
CA PHE A 68 5.66 10.47 -15.71
C PHE A 68 5.15 11.29 -16.89
N GLU A 69 4.92 10.65 -18.04
CA GLU A 69 4.46 11.35 -19.25
C GLU A 69 2.94 11.60 -19.25
N ASN A 70 2.18 10.87 -18.43
CA ASN A 70 0.72 10.95 -18.37
C ASN A 70 0.19 11.66 -17.11
N PHE A 71 1.07 12.18 -16.24
CA PHE A 71 0.69 12.83 -14.97
C PHE A 71 -0.31 13.97 -15.16
N PRO A 72 -0.14 14.89 -16.13
CA PRO A 72 -1.11 15.95 -16.35
C PRO A 72 -2.52 15.41 -16.63
N GLN A 73 -2.63 14.33 -17.41
CA GLN A 73 -3.91 13.69 -17.73
C GLN A 73 -4.49 12.93 -16.53
N ILE A 74 -3.64 12.25 -15.76
CA ILE A 74 -4.04 11.58 -14.52
C ILE A 74 -4.61 12.59 -13.52
N LEU A 75 -3.98 13.76 -13.37
CA LEU A 75 -4.42 14.80 -12.44
C LEU A 75 -5.69 15.54 -12.90
N GLN A 76 -5.94 15.60 -14.20
CA GLN A 76 -7.18 16.19 -14.75
C GLN A 76 -8.41 15.30 -14.52
N GLU A 77 -8.22 13.98 -14.42
CA GLU A 77 -9.29 13.01 -14.14
C GLU A 77 -9.29 12.65 -12.64
N GLY A 78 -10.05 13.38 -11.82
CA GLY A 78 -10.01 13.26 -10.36
C GLY A 78 -10.20 11.83 -9.81
N ASP A 79 -11.08 11.02 -10.39
CA ASP A 79 -11.26 9.63 -9.97
C ASP A 79 -10.11 8.73 -10.39
N ARG A 80 -9.46 9.03 -11.52
CA ARG A 80 -8.27 8.30 -11.95
C ARG A 80 -7.07 8.64 -11.08
N ALA A 81 -6.88 9.93 -10.75
CA ALA A 81 -5.87 10.34 -9.78
C ALA A 81 -6.04 9.59 -8.45
N LYS A 82 -7.26 9.51 -7.91
CA LYS A 82 -7.56 8.74 -6.69
C LYS A 82 -7.19 7.26 -6.84
N ARG A 83 -7.48 6.61 -7.98
CA ARG A 83 -7.08 5.20 -8.21
C ARG A 83 -5.58 5.01 -8.17
N TYR A 84 -4.81 5.92 -8.78
CA TYR A 84 -3.35 5.87 -8.69
C TYR A 84 -2.84 6.15 -7.27
N ILE A 85 -3.46 7.06 -6.52
CA ILE A 85 -3.13 7.29 -5.11
C ILE A 85 -3.35 6.00 -4.29
N VAL A 86 -4.49 5.33 -4.45
CA VAL A 86 -4.75 4.04 -3.78
C VAL A 86 -3.70 3.00 -4.17
N ALA A 87 -3.35 2.90 -5.45
CA ALA A 87 -2.30 2.00 -5.91
C ALA A 87 -0.95 2.27 -5.24
N PHE A 88 -0.53 3.53 -5.14
CA PHE A 88 0.73 3.89 -4.49
C PHE A 88 0.70 3.67 -2.97
N LEU A 89 -0.45 3.87 -2.33
CA LEU A 89 -0.62 3.55 -0.91
C LEU A 89 -0.56 2.03 -0.67
N PHE A 90 -1.14 1.21 -1.55
CA PHE A 90 -0.99 -0.25 -1.51
C PHE A 90 0.46 -0.68 -1.73
N LEU A 91 1.18 -0.04 -2.65
CA LEU A 91 2.60 -0.31 -2.87
C LEU A 91 3.42 0.03 -1.62
N ALA A 92 3.16 1.18 -1.01
CA ALA A 92 3.82 1.64 0.20
C ALA A 92 3.56 0.68 1.37
N ASP A 93 2.28 0.39 1.66
CA ASP A 93 1.90 -0.47 2.78
C ASP A 93 2.37 -1.92 2.58
N GLY A 94 2.25 -2.46 1.36
CA GLY A 94 2.80 -3.77 1.02
C GLY A 94 4.32 -3.84 1.23
N SER A 95 5.04 -2.75 0.96
CA SER A 95 6.48 -2.65 1.24
C SER A 95 6.77 -2.62 2.75
N LEU A 96 5.95 -1.92 3.54
CA LEU A 96 6.07 -1.94 5.01
C LEU A 96 5.79 -3.34 5.57
N HIS A 97 4.80 -4.04 5.04
CA HIS A 97 4.49 -5.43 5.44
C HIS A 97 5.59 -6.44 5.07
N LEU A 98 6.40 -6.19 4.03
CA LEU A 98 7.61 -6.99 3.79
C LEU A 98 8.60 -6.89 4.96
N TYR A 99 8.79 -5.70 5.54
CA TYR A 99 9.64 -5.56 6.72
C TYR A 99 9.00 -6.17 7.97
N ALA A 100 7.68 -6.06 8.12
CA ALA A 100 6.96 -6.73 9.21
C ALA A 100 7.09 -8.26 9.13
N PHE A 101 7.19 -8.85 7.93
CA PHE A 101 7.52 -10.27 7.77
C PHE A 101 8.86 -10.62 8.43
N ASN A 102 9.90 -9.81 8.23
CA ASN A 102 11.22 -10.04 8.84
C ASN A 102 11.15 -9.99 10.38
N ASP A 103 10.36 -9.06 10.92
CA ASP A 103 10.18 -8.89 12.37
C ASP A 103 9.51 -10.10 13.03
N HIS A 104 8.71 -10.86 12.26
CA HIS A 104 7.93 -12.00 12.77
C HIS A 104 8.51 -13.36 12.37
N LEU A 105 9.74 -13.44 11.86
CA LEU A 105 10.34 -14.72 11.43
C LEU A 105 10.42 -15.79 12.53
N GLY A 106 10.35 -15.40 13.81
CA GLY A 106 10.27 -16.31 14.95
C GLY A 106 8.93 -17.04 15.07
N ASP A 107 7.86 -16.50 14.46
CA ASP A 107 6.48 -16.96 14.62
C ASP A 107 5.82 -17.24 13.26
N LEU A 108 5.52 -18.52 13.00
CA LEU A 108 5.07 -18.99 11.69
C LEU A 108 3.78 -18.29 11.20
N PHE A 109 2.81 -18.09 12.08
CA PHE A 109 1.51 -17.53 11.71
C PHE A 109 1.61 -16.06 11.26
N PRO A 110 2.13 -15.12 12.07
CA PRO A 110 2.28 -13.73 11.64
C PRO A 110 3.27 -13.58 10.47
N ALA A 111 4.36 -14.36 10.42
CA ALA A 111 5.24 -14.37 9.25
C ALA A 111 4.48 -14.75 7.97
N THR A 112 3.71 -15.84 8.00
CA THR A 112 2.91 -16.26 6.83
C THR A 112 1.88 -15.21 6.43
N PHE A 113 1.22 -14.60 7.42
CA PHE A 113 0.26 -13.52 7.20
C PHE A 113 0.90 -12.35 6.43
N PHE A 114 2.03 -11.84 6.91
CA PHE A 114 2.72 -10.72 6.26
C PHE A 114 3.30 -11.11 4.89
N ALA A 115 3.84 -12.32 4.73
CA ALA A 115 4.32 -12.81 3.45
C ALA A 115 3.21 -12.82 2.38
N VAL A 116 2.00 -13.27 2.75
CA VAL A 116 0.86 -13.32 1.84
C VAL A 116 0.34 -11.90 1.55
N PHE A 117 0.04 -11.11 2.58
CA PHE A 117 -0.61 -9.81 2.38
C PHE A 117 0.31 -8.78 1.73
N SER A 118 1.61 -8.78 2.05
CA SER A 118 2.58 -7.90 1.38
C SER A 118 2.62 -8.17 -0.13
N VAL A 119 2.79 -9.43 -0.55
CA VAL A 119 2.82 -9.81 -1.96
C VAL A 119 1.50 -9.47 -2.66
N LEU A 120 0.36 -9.75 -2.01
CA LEU A 120 -0.95 -9.41 -2.58
C LEU A 120 -1.13 -7.90 -2.72
N GLN A 121 -0.71 -7.09 -1.76
CA GLN A 121 -0.79 -5.62 -1.85
C GLN A 121 0.13 -5.07 -2.93
N LEU A 122 1.37 -5.57 -3.02
CA LEU A 122 2.31 -5.20 -4.07
C LEU A 122 1.75 -5.54 -5.45
N ALA A 123 1.18 -6.74 -5.63
CA ALA A 123 0.54 -7.12 -6.88
C ALA A 123 -0.70 -6.27 -7.18
N ALA A 124 -1.54 -6.02 -6.17
CA ALA A 124 -2.74 -5.20 -6.31
C ALA A 124 -2.42 -3.76 -6.73
N ALA A 125 -1.31 -3.18 -6.26
CA ALA A 125 -0.86 -1.84 -6.65
C ALA A 125 -0.77 -1.67 -8.18
N PHE A 126 -0.36 -2.70 -8.93
CA PHE A 126 -0.27 -2.65 -10.39
C PHE A 126 -1.59 -2.89 -11.11
N ILE A 127 -2.59 -3.42 -10.41
CA ILE A 127 -3.88 -3.81 -11.00
C ILE A 127 -4.95 -2.74 -10.70
N ILE A 128 -4.95 -2.16 -9.49
CA ILE A 128 -5.94 -1.19 -8.98
C ILE A 128 -6.28 -0.08 -9.99
N PRO A 129 -5.31 0.58 -10.67
CA PRO A 129 -5.60 1.65 -11.63
C PRO A 129 -6.51 1.21 -12.79
N TYR A 130 -6.55 -0.08 -13.09
CA TYR A 130 -7.28 -0.69 -14.21
C TYR A 130 -8.50 -1.49 -13.77
N THR A 131 -8.78 -1.55 -12.47
CA THR A 131 -9.93 -2.30 -11.93
C THR A 131 -11.26 -1.61 -12.16
N ARG A 132 -12.32 -2.42 -12.25
CA ARG A 132 -13.71 -1.92 -12.28
C ARG A 132 -14.11 -1.42 -10.89
N PHE A 133 -14.93 -0.36 -10.84
CA PHE A 133 -15.43 0.25 -9.60
C PHE A 133 -16.04 -0.73 -8.58
N ARG A 134 -16.67 -1.82 -9.04
CA ARG A 134 -17.19 -2.88 -8.15
C ARG A 134 -16.14 -3.51 -7.22
N LEU A 135 -14.86 -3.43 -7.57
CA LEU A 135 -13.76 -3.96 -6.75
C LEU A 135 -13.30 -2.97 -5.67
N ASP A 136 -13.74 -1.71 -5.71
CA ASP A 136 -13.35 -0.70 -4.72
C ASP A 136 -13.83 -1.09 -3.30
N LEU A 137 -14.97 -1.79 -3.20
CA LEU A 137 -15.44 -2.35 -1.93
C LEU A 137 -14.54 -3.50 -1.43
N ALA A 138 -13.98 -4.30 -2.34
CA ALA A 138 -13.05 -5.37 -1.98
C ALA A 138 -11.73 -4.78 -1.46
N TRP A 139 -11.20 -3.77 -2.13
CA TRP A 139 -10.01 -3.04 -1.67
C TRP A 139 -10.24 -2.41 -0.30
N LEU A 140 -11.40 -1.77 -0.10
CA LEU A 140 -11.78 -1.21 1.20
C LEU A 140 -11.87 -2.28 2.28
N GLY A 141 -12.51 -3.42 1.98
CA GLY A 141 -12.65 -4.53 2.91
C GLY A 141 -11.31 -5.13 3.34
N ILE A 142 -10.38 -5.29 2.39
CA ILE A 142 -9.02 -5.77 2.67
C ILE A 142 -8.29 -4.78 3.59
N THR A 143 -8.29 -3.48 3.26
CA THR A 143 -7.63 -2.47 4.10
C THR A 143 -8.24 -2.38 5.50
N ALA A 144 -9.56 -2.42 5.61
CA ALA A 144 -10.25 -2.41 6.90
C ALA A 144 -9.94 -3.68 7.72
N PHE A 145 -9.84 -4.84 7.07
CA PHE A 145 -9.44 -6.08 7.70
C PHE A 145 -8.02 -5.99 8.28
N LEU A 146 -7.06 -5.41 7.56
CA LEU A 146 -5.68 -5.26 8.04
C LEU A 146 -5.57 -4.31 9.25
N ILE A 147 -6.35 -3.23 9.28
CA ILE A 147 -6.46 -2.36 10.45
C ILE A 147 -7.06 -3.14 11.62
N LEU A 148 -8.16 -3.85 11.40
CA LEU A 148 -8.84 -4.58 12.46
C LEU A 148 -7.96 -5.71 13.02
N ALA A 149 -7.27 -6.45 12.16
CA ALA A 149 -6.32 -7.48 12.56
C ALA A 149 -5.25 -6.89 13.49
N TYR A 150 -4.66 -5.75 13.13
CA TYR A 150 -3.70 -5.05 13.97
C TYR A 150 -4.29 -4.65 15.33
N ILE A 151 -5.46 -4.00 15.35
CA ILE A 151 -6.11 -3.59 16.60
C ILE A 151 -6.41 -4.81 17.49
N VAL A 152 -6.94 -5.88 16.91
CA VAL A 152 -7.32 -7.09 17.64
C VAL A 152 -6.10 -7.74 18.28
N THR A 153 -4.98 -7.89 17.55
CA THR A 153 -3.78 -8.52 18.13
C THR A 153 -3.08 -7.64 19.16
N ARG A 154 -3.24 -6.30 19.10
CA ARG A 154 -2.70 -5.35 20.10
C ARG A 154 -3.61 -5.15 21.32
N THR A 155 -4.81 -5.71 21.33
CA THR A 155 -5.79 -5.53 22.42
C THR A 155 -6.07 -6.82 23.19
N MET A 156 -5.94 -7.99 22.56
CA MET A 156 -6.17 -9.27 23.20
C MET A 156 -5.30 -10.38 22.58
N ALA A 157 -5.05 -11.42 23.36
CA ALA A 157 -4.39 -12.61 22.86
C ALA A 157 -5.32 -13.37 21.90
N VAL A 158 -4.83 -13.68 20.72
CA VAL A 158 -5.59 -14.36 19.66
C VAL A 158 -4.89 -15.66 19.31
N TRP A 159 -5.61 -16.76 19.19
CA TRP A 159 -5.02 -18.01 18.69
C TRP A 159 -4.78 -17.90 17.16
N PRO A 160 -3.62 -18.33 16.62
CA PRO A 160 -2.55 -19.09 17.28
C PRO A 160 -1.40 -18.26 17.88
N ILE A 161 -1.45 -16.92 17.83
CA ILE A 161 -0.40 -16.02 18.37
C ILE A 161 -0.22 -16.21 19.88
N GLY A 162 -1.31 -16.34 20.63
CA GLY A 162 -1.32 -16.71 22.05
C GLY A 162 -0.87 -15.60 23.02
N VAL A 163 -0.41 -14.46 22.51
CA VAL A 163 -0.02 -13.27 23.28
C VAL A 163 -0.63 -12.01 22.70
N VAL A 164 -0.63 -10.93 23.49
CA VAL A 164 -0.94 -9.58 22.99
C VAL A 164 0.33 -9.04 22.33
N GLU A 165 0.20 -8.64 21.08
CA GLU A 165 1.28 -8.06 20.29
C GLU A 165 1.66 -6.65 20.79
N GLU A 166 2.93 -6.27 20.61
CA GLU A 166 3.39 -4.93 20.97
C GLU A 166 2.90 -3.88 19.94
N VAL A 167 3.02 -2.59 20.31
CA VAL A 167 2.75 -1.49 19.39
C VAL A 167 4.08 -1.02 18.82
N GLU A 168 4.38 -1.42 17.59
CA GLU A 168 5.66 -1.10 16.95
C GLU A 168 5.54 0.14 16.03
N PRO A 169 6.60 0.96 15.91
CA PRO A 169 6.59 2.13 15.04
C PRO A 169 6.22 1.84 13.57
N LEU A 170 6.70 0.70 13.03
CA LEU A 170 6.38 0.28 11.67
C LEU A 170 4.89 -0.03 11.50
N GLY A 171 4.30 -0.72 12.48
CA GLY A 171 2.86 -1.01 12.52
C GLY A 171 2.03 0.28 12.55
N VAL A 172 2.41 1.25 13.36
CA VAL A 172 1.74 2.57 13.43
C VAL A 172 1.80 3.30 12.08
N VAL A 173 2.96 3.33 11.41
CA VAL A 173 3.09 3.97 10.09
C VAL A 173 2.25 3.25 9.04
N SER A 174 2.27 1.91 9.03
CA SER A 174 1.39 1.12 8.14
C SER A 174 -0.08 1.46 8.36
N LYS A 175 -0.56 1.51 9.62
CA LYS A 175 -1.95 1.89 9.91
C LYS A 175 -2.28 3.30 9.42
N LEU A 176 -1.35 4.26 9.47
CA LEU A 176 -1.55 5.59 8.88
C LEU A 176 -1.77 5.51 7.36
N VAL A 177 -0.95 4.73 6.65
CA VAL A 177 -1.08 4.51 5.21
C VAL A 177 -2.42 3.83 4.87
N GLU A 178 -2.84 2.84 5.65
CA GLU A 178 -4.13 2.16 5.50
C GLU A 178 -5.32 3.10 5.75
N VAL A 179 -5.26 3.96 6.77
CA VAL A 179 -6.30 4.97 7.03
C VAL A 179 -6.41 5.94 5.86
N LEU A 180 -5.29 6.45 5.34
CA LEU A 180 -5.28 7.28 4.14
C LEU A 180 -5.89 6.55 2.94
N THR A 181 -5.59 5.26 2.79
CA THR A 181 -6.14 4.40 1.74
C THR A 181 -7.67 4.31 1.84
N ILE A 182 -8.21 4.07 3.04
CA ILE A 182 -9.65 4.06 3.29
C ILE A 182 -10.28 5.41 2.91
N LEU A 183 -9.68 6.53 3.32
CA LEU A 183 -10.22 7.86 3.01
C LEU A 183 -10.31 8.11 1.50
N VAL A 184 -9.28 7.72 0.76
CA VAL A 184 -9.27 7.88 -0.71
C VAL A 184 -10.26 6.93 -1.38
N LEU A 185 -10.36 5.68 -0.94
CA LEU A 185 -11.35 4.72 -1.46
C LEU A 185 -12.79 5.17 -1.20
N VAL A 186 -13.08 5.64 0.02
CA VAL A 186 -14.41 6.20 0.36
C VAL A 186 -14.71 7.43 -0.50
N SER A 187 -13.73 8.30 -0.73
CA SER A 187 -13.87 9.47 -1.62
C SER A 187 -14.13 9.07 -3.07
N LEU A 188 -13.47 8.02 -3.57
CA LEU A 188 -13.67 7.45 -4.91
C LEU A 188 -15.11 6.92 -5.05
N MET A 189 -15.56 6.08 -4.11
CA MET A 189 -16.90 5.48 -4.12
C MET A 189 -18.02 6.53 -4.00
N ARG A 190 -17.79 7.64 -3.28
CA ARG A 190 -18.75 8.75 -3.19
C ARG A 190 -18.87 9.51 -4.52
N SER A 191 -17.77 9.69 -5.23
CA SER A 191 -17.76 10.33 -6.56
C SER A 191 -18.62 9.54 -7.55
N GLU A 192 -18.41 8.23 -7.63
CA GLU A 192 -19.17 7.33 -8.52
C GLU A 192 -20.68 7.36 -8.24
N ARG A 193 -21.07 7.30 -6.95
CA ARG A 193 -22.49 7.37 -6.56
C ARG A 193 -23.14 8.69 -6.96
N THR A 194 -22.37 9.79 -6.92
CA THR A 194 -22.87 11.13 -7.29
C THR A 194 -23.05 11.21 -8.81
N ALA A 195 -22.08 10.71 -9.58
CA ALA A 195 -22.17 10.64 -11.04
C ALA A 195 -23.28 9.70 -11.54
N SER A 196 -23.58 8.63 -10.79
CA SER A 196 -24.59 7.62 -11.16
C SER A 196 -26.02 8.00 -10.76
N ARG A 197 -26.23 9.11 -10.04
CA ARG A 197 -27.56 9.57 -9.64
C ARG A 197 -28.22 10.26 -10.85
N PRO A 198 -29.34 9.74 -11.40
CA PRO A 198 -30.03 10.43 -12.47
C PRO A 198 -30.52 11.80 -11.98
N ALA A 199 -30.45 12.81 -12.84
CA ALA A 199 -31.03 14.14 -12.64
C ALA A 199 -32.56 14.06 -12.59
N VAL A 200 -33.11 13.47 -11.53
CA VAL A 200 -34.55 13.31 -11.33
C VAL A 200 -35.24 14.65 -11.03
N GLU A 201 -34.49 15.69 -10.67
CA GLU A 201 -35.06 17.02 -10.34
C GLU A 201 -35.25 17.97 -11.54
N ALA A 202 -34.72 17.67 -12.74
CA ALA A 202 -34.80 18.60 -13.87
C ALA A 202 -36.05 18.43 -14.77
N SER A 203 -36.93 17.46 -14.48
CA SER A 203 -38.14 17.19 -15.29
C SER A 203 -39.47 17.50 -14.60
N ALA A 204 -39.44 18.05 -13.39
CA ALA A 204 -40.63 18.49 -12.66
C ALA A 204 -40.90 20.00 -12.83
N VAL A 205 -40.91 20.49 -14.08
CA VAL A 205 -41.57 21.76 -14.40
C VAL A 205 -42.75 21.43 -15.31
N PRO A 206 -43.99 21.40 -14.80
CA PRO A 206 -45.15 21.35 -15.67
C PRO A 206 -45.25 22.69 -16.38
N ASN A 207 -45.08 22.69 -17.71
CA ASN A 207 -45.49 23.82 -18.54
C ASN A 207 -46.99 24.06 -18.31
N ARG A 208 -47.33 25.22 -17.75
CA ARG A 208 -48.66 25.82 -17.81
C ARG A 208 -48.59 27.06 -18.68
#